data_AF-A0A944D1U3-F1
#
_entry.id   AF-A0A944D1U3-F1
#
_cell.length_a   1.000
_cell.length_b   1.000
_cell.length_c   1.000
_cell.angle_alpha   90.00
_cell.angle_beta   90.00
_cell.angle_gamma   90.00
#
_symmetry.space_group_name_H-M   'P 1'
#
loop_
_entity.id
_entity.type
_entity.pdbx_description
1 polymer ?
#
loop_
_entity_poly.entity_id
_entity_poly.type
_entity_poly.pdbx_seq_one_letter_code
_entity_poly.pdbx_strand_id
1 'polypeptide(L)'
;MSDGVFFAVSPLLWEDIPHFWVFFCVSFIFFSMIFLFQKNFIAYKKKKAYLKNIPTSLPAISEPDFEQKIFIALKGIIAKKFMPAHSFSHTNLDILSYCHDSQLKEIWETLETTRYKNTTLSAPEKEKIRNILLKKL
;
A
#
# COMPACT_ATOMS: atom_id res chain seq x y z
N MET A 1 19.53 -65.03 -26.31
CA MET A 1 18.33 -64.97 -25.44
C MET A 1 18.55 -63.86 -24.44
N SER A 2 17.88 -62.72 -24.63
CA SER A 2 17.93 -61.58 -23.73
C SER A 2 16.56 -61.47 -23.06
N ASP A 3 16.45 -61.98 -21.84
CA ASP A 3 15.25 -61.85 -21.03
C ASP A 3 15.15 -60.39 -20.57
N GLY A 4 14.40 -59.60 -21.35
CA GLY A 4 14.05 -58.24 -20.97
C GLY A 4 13.10 -58.27 -19.78
N VAL A 5 13.57 -57.83 -18.62
CA VAL A 5 12.73 -57.59 -17.45
C VAL A 5 11.82 -56.39 -17.77
N PHE A 6 10.59 -56.67 -18.20
CA PHE A 6 9.56 -55.65 -18.34
C PHE A 6 9.09 -55.24 -16.95
N PHE A 7 9.54 -54.08 -16.47
CA PHE A 7 8.92 -53.42 -15.33
C PHE A 7 7.53 -52.94 -15.75
N ALA A 8 6.49 -53.67 -15.38
CA ALA A 8 5.13 -53.18 -15.45
C ALA A 8 4.97 -52.04 -14.45
N VAL A 9 5.09 -50.80 -14.93
CA VAL A 9 4.72 -49.62 -14.15
C VAL A 9 3.20 -49.59 -14.11
N SER A 10 2.60 -50.07 -13.02
CA SER A 10 1.16 -49.98 -12.82
C SER A 10 0.72 -48.51 -12.90
N PRO A 11 -0.33 -48.18 -13.68
CA PRO A 11 -0.82 -46.82 -13.77
C PRO A 11 -1.32 -46.40 -12.38
N LEU A 12 -0.96 -45.19 -11.95
CA LEU A 12 -1.48 -44.57 -10.73
C LEU A 12 -2.99 -44.35 -10.93
N LEU A 13 -3.80 -45.29 -10.47
CA LEU A 13 -5.25 -45.18 -10.50
C LEU A 13 -5.69 -44.30 -9.31
N TRP A 14 -6.77 -43.54 -9.47
CA TRP A 14 -7.30 -42.70 -8.39
C TRP A 14 -7.63 -43.49 -7.11
N GLU A 15 -7.86 -44.80 -7.24
CA GLU A 15 -8.09 -45.76 -6.17
C GLU A 15 -6.84 -46.04 -5.33
N ASP A 16 -5.64 -45.86 -5.89
CA ASP A 16 -4.35 -46.08 -5.22
C ASP A 16 -3.87 -44.85 -4.44
N ILE A 17 -4.54 -43.71 -4.57
CA ILE A 17 -4.19 -42.48 -3.85
C ILE A 17 -4.78 -42.57 -2.44
N PRO A 18 -3.94 -42.56 -1.38
CA PRO A 18 -4.45 -42.61 -0.02
C PRO A 18 -5.40 -41.44 0.24
N HIS A 19 -6.62 -41.71 0.73
CA HIS A 19 -7.62 -40.68 1.04
C HIS A 19 -7.09 -39.55 1.93
N PHE A 20 -6.09 -39.86 2.78
CA PHE A 20 -5.36 -38.88 3.57
C PHE A 20 -4.75 -37.74 2.72
N TRP A 21 -4.15 -38.05 1.58
CA TRP A 21 -3.53 -37.04 0.70
C TRP A 21 -4.56 -36.16 0.01
N VAL A 22 -5.68 -36.74 -0.42
CA VAL A 22 -6.80 -35.98 -1.00
C VAL A 22 -7.37 -35.02 0.04
N PHE A 23 -7.62 -35.50 1.26
CA PHE A 23 -8.09 -34.67 2.37
C PHE A 23 -7.09 -33.56 2.72
N PHE A 24 -5.79 -33.87 2.77
CA PHE A 24 -4.74 -32.89 3.04
C PHE A 24 -4.69 -31.80 1.98
N CYS A 25 -4.70 -32.16 0.69
CA CYS A 25 -4.68 -31.19 -0.42
C CYS A 25 -5.91 -30.27 -0.40
N VAL A 26 -7.11 -30.84 -0.18
CA VAL A 26 -8.35 -30.05 -0.11
C VAL A 26 -8.32 -29.10 1.09
N SER A 27 -7.89 -29.59 2.25
CA SER A 27 -7.76 -28.77 3.47
C SER A 27 -6.74 -27.65 3.27
N PHE A 28 -5.59 -27.96 2.68
CA PHE A 28 -4.54 -26.98 2.42
C PHE A 28 -5.00 -25.86 1.46
N ILE A 29 -5.71 -26.21 0.38
CA ILE A 29 -6.30 -25.24 -0.54
C ILE A 29 -7.32 -24.36 0.19
N PHE A 30 -8.19 -24.96 1.01
CA PHE A 30 -9.20 -24.25 1.79
C PHE A 30 -8.57 -23.24 2.77
N PHE A 31 -7.58 -23.66 3.56
CA PHE A 31 -6.87 -22.76 4.48
C PHE A 31 -6.07 -21.68 3.75
N SER A 32 -5.46 -22.01 2.62
CA SER A 32 -4.75 -21.03 1.78
C SER A 32 -5.68 -19.95 1.24
N MET A 33 -6.87 -20.34 0.76
CA MET A 33 -7.92 -19.41 0.34
C MET A 33 -8.36 -18.51 1.49
N ILE A 34 -8.67 -19.08 2.67
CA ILE A 34 -9.06 -18.31 3.86
C ILE A 34 -7.97 -17.30 4.24
N PHE A 35 -6.70 -17.71 4.23
CA PHE A 35 -5.58 -16.84 4.55
C PHE A 35 -5.48 -15.65 3.58
N LEU A 36 -5.63 -15.89 2.28
CA LEU A 36 -5.66 -14.84 1.26
C LEU A 36 -6.84 -13.87 1.47
N PHE A 37 -8.04 -14.40 1.77
CA PHE A 37 -9.21 -13.57 2.07
C PHE A 37 -9.01 -12.72 3.32
N GLN A 38 -8.50 -13.28 4.42
CA GLN A 38 -8.21 -12.52 5.64
C GLN A 38 -7.17 -11.43 5.39
N LYS A 39 -6.09 -11.74 4.68
CA LYS A 39 -5.04 -10.76 4.32
C LYS A 39 -5.64 -9.61 3.51
N ASN A 40 -6.43 -9.91 2.49
CA ASN A 40 -7.07 -8.91 1.64
C ASN A 40 -8.10 -8.07 2.42
N PHE A 41 -8.88 -8.70 3.31
CA PHE A 41 -9.86 -8.01 4.14
C PHE A 41 -9.20 -7.04 5.13
N ILE A 42 -8.10 -7.45 5.77
CA ILE A 42 -7.31 -6.59 6.66
C ILE A 42 -6.72 -5.42 5.87
N ALA A 43 -6.16 -5.67 4.68
CA ALA A 43 -5.64 -4.63 3.81
C ALA A 43 -6.74 -3.64 3.39
N TYR A 44 -7.92 -4.13 3.03
CA TYR A 44 -9.08 -3.31 2.70
C TYR A 44 -9.54 -2.46 3.89
N LYS A 45 -9.65 -3.03 5.10
CA LYS A 45 -10.05 -2.31 6.32
C LYS A 45 -9.04 -1.22 6.66
N LYS A 46 -7.73 -1.50 6.55
CA LYS A 46 -6.65 -0.52 6.75
C LYS A 46 -6.73 0.61 5.72
N LYS A 47 -6.94 0.29 4.44
CA LYS A 47 -7.11 1.28 3.36
C LYS A 47 -8.33 2.18 3.63
N LYS A 48 -9.47 1.59 4.01
CA LYS A 48 -10.69 2.35 4.33
C LYS A 48 -10.49 3.28 5.53
N ALA A 49 -9.79 2.84 6.57
CA ALA A 49 -9.45 3.68 7.72
C ALA A 49 -8.49 4.81 7.35
N TYR A 50 -7.46 4.54 6.55
CA TYR A 50 -6.54 5.56 6.05
C TYR A 50 -7.28 6.62 5.23
N LEU A 51 -8.14 6.21 4.28
CA LEU A 51 -8.93 7.13 3.46
C LEU A 51 -9.91 7.99 4.28
N LYS A 52 -10.48 7.45 5.37
CA LYS A 52 -11.36 8.20 6.27
C LYS A 52 -10.61 9.28 7.06
N ASN A 53 -9.31 9.10 7.28
CA ASN A 53 -8.47 10.03 8.05
C ASN A 53 -7.79 11.09 7.18
N ILE A 54 -7.98 11.06 5.85
CA ILE A 54 -7.51 12.14 4.98
C ILE A 54 -8.44 13.33 5.21
N PRO A 55 -7.91 14.50 5.64
CA PRO A 55 -8.74 15.67 5.85
C PRO A 55 -9.42 16.07 4.53
N THR A 56 -10.75 16.20 4.57
CA THR A 56 -11.59 16.56 3.42
C THR A 56 -11.36 17.99 2.94
N SER A 57 -10.78 18.83 3.80
CA SER A 57 -10.44 20.23 3.54
C SER A 57 -8.96 20.49 3.82
N LEU A 58 -8.33 21.29 2.95
CA LEU A 58 -6.99 21.82 3.23
C LEU A 58 -7.05 22.77 4.44
N PRO A 59 -6.04 22.75 5.32
CA PRO A 59 -6.00 23.60 6.51
C PRO A 59 -5.99 25.09 6.14
N ALA A 60 -6.56 25.94 7.01
CA ALA A 60 -6.48 27.38 6.85
C ALA A 60 -5.06 27.88 7.18
N ILE A 61 -4.58 28.91 6.47
CA ILE A 61 -3.21 29.45 6.58
C ILE A 61 -2.89 29.93 8.01
N SER A 62 -3.92 30.37 8.74
CA SER A 62 -3.83 30.88 10.12
C SER A 62 -3.81 29.80 11.20
N GLU A 63 -3.91 28.52 10.85
CA GLU A 63 -3.90 27.44 11.85
C GLU A 63 -2.50 27.22 12.43
N PRO A 64 -2.38 27.04 13.76
CA PRO A 64 -1.07 26.84 14.42
C PRO A 64 -0.39 25.52 14.02
N ASP A 65 -1.16 24.51 13.57
CA ASP A 65 -0.66 23.20 13.12
C ASP A 65 -0.70 23.04 11.60
N PHE A 66 -0.61 24.15 10.86
CA PHE A 66 -0.73 24.16 9.39
C PHE A 66 0.23 23.17 8.73
N GLU A 67 1.50 23.18 9.12
CA GLU A 67 2.57 22.35 8.57
C GLU A 67 2.25 20.85 8.75
N GLN A 68 1.75 20.45 9.91
CA GLN A 68 1.40 19.06 10.18
C GLN A 68 0.15 18.63 9.42
N LYS A 69 -0.89 19.47 9.40
CA LYS A 69 -2.16 19.18 8.70
C LYS A 69 -1.97 19.14 7.19
N ILE A 70 -1.17 20.05 6.63
CA ILE A 70 -0.94 20.10 5.19
C ILE A 70 -0.05 18.95 4.72
N PHE A 71 0.88 18.50 5.57
CA PHE A 71 1.67 17.29 5.30
C PHE A 71 0.81 16.02 5.29
N ILE A 72 -0.18 15.93 6.19
CA ILE A 72 -1.17 14.83 6.16
C ILE A 72 -2.04 14.90 4.90
N ALA A 73 -2.51 16.09 4.52
CA ALA A 73 -3.28 16.30 3.30
C ALA A 73 -2.47 15.90 2.04
N LEU A 74 -1.20 16.32 1.96
CA LEU A 74 -0.28 15.96 0.87
C LEU A 74 -0.13 14.44 0.74
N LYS A 75 0.09 13.74 1.86
CA LYS A 75 0.14 12.26 1.89
C LYS A 75 -1.14 11.65 1.35
N GLY A 76 -2.29 12.16 1.77
CA GLY A 76 -3.60 11.72 1.30
C GLY A 76 -3.79 11.92 -0.20
N ILE A 77 -3.39 13.08 -0.73
CA ILE A 77 -3.45 13.39 -2.17
C ILE A 77 -2.55 12.43 -2.96
N ILE A 78 -1.31 12.22 -2.52
CA ILE A 78 -0.39 11.29 -3.20
C ILE A 78 -0.92 9.86 -3.15
N ALA A 79 -1.41 9.39 -2.01
CA ALA A 79 -1.95 8.05 -1.86
C ALA A 79 -3.28 7.83 -2.61
N LYS A 80 -4.07 8.88 -2.84
CA LYS A 80 -5.30 8.82 -3.65
C LYS A 80 -4.99 8.80 -5.14
N LYS A 81 -4.02 9.62 -5.59
CA LYS A 81 -3.73 9.85 -7.01
C LYS A 81 -2.74 8.83 -7.59
N PHE A 82 -1.80 8.35 -6.79
CA PHE A 82 -0.78 7.40 -7.22
C PHE A 82 -0.99 6.06 -6.52
N MET A 83 -1.06 4.98 -7.31
CA MET A 83 -1.25 3.64 -6.81
C MET A 83 0.06 3.13 -6.19
N PRO A 84 0.04 2.56 -4.96
CA PRO A 84 1.28 2.08 -4.34
C PRO A 84 1.88 0.94 -5.18
N ALA A 85 3.15 1.11 -5.58
CA ALA A 85 3.90 0.07 -6.27
C ALA A 85 4.35 -0.98 -5.24
N HIS A 86 3.64 -2.11 -5.19
CA HIS A 86 3.99 -3.38 -4.49
C HIS A 86 4.47 -3.32 -3.02
N SER A 87 4.54 -2.16 -2.39
CA SER A 87 5.07 -1.96 -1.04
C SER A 87 3.94 -1.91 -0.01
N PHE A 88 3.98 -2.83 0.95
CA PHE A 88 3.10 -2.84 2.12
C PHE A 88 3.61 -1.92 3.24
N SER A 89 4.82 -1.37 3.12
CA SER A 89 5.32 -0.34 4.02
C SER A 89 4.86 1.03 3.52
N HIS A 90 4.13 1.74 4.37
CA HIS A 90 3.71 3.13 4.11
C HIS A 90 4.68 4.07 4.84
N THR A 91 5.99 3.86 4.67
CA THR A 91 6.94 4.86 5.18
C THR A 91 6.83 6.13 4.33
N ASN A 92 7.24 7.27 4.89
CA ASN A 92 7.30 8.54 4.18
C ASN A 92 8.04 8.42 2.83
N LEU A 93 9.13 7.65 2.82
CA LEU A 93 9.96 7.41 1.63
C LEU A 93 9.24 6.54 0.60
N ASP A 94 8.50 5.52 1.04
CA ASP A 94 7.69 4.69 0.14
C ASP A 94 6.64 5.56 -0.58
N ILE A 95 5.97 6.47 0.13
CA ILE A 95 4.97 7.38 -0.44
C ILE A 95 5.56 8.29 -1.52
N LEU A 96 6.77 8.80 -1.30
CA LEU A 96 7.49 9.62 -2.27
C LEU A 96 7.93 8.80 -3.50
N SER A 97 8.30 7.53 -3.32
CA SER A 97 8.89 6.68 -4.36
C SER A 97 7.96 6.45 -5.56
N TYR A 98 6.64 6.34 -5.31
CA TYR A 98 5.64 6.15 -6.36
C TYR A 98 4.95 7.46 -6.80
N CYS A 99 5.36 8.61 -6.26
CA CYS A 99 4.91 9.91 -6.76
C CYS A 99 5.69 10.27 -8.04
N HIS A 100 4.98 10.58 -9.13
CA HIS A 100 5.61 11.02 -10.39
C HIS A 100 5.55 12.54 -10.60
N ASP A 101 4.88 13.27 -9.70
CA ASP A 101 4.69 14.73 -9.82
C ASP A 101 5.82 15.49 -9.12
N SER A 102 6.65 16.19 -9.89
CA SER A 102 7.78 16.97 -9.38
C SER A 102 7.35 18.06 -8.41
N GLN A 103 6.18 18.68 -8.61
CA GLN A 103 5.69 19.73 -7.73
C GLN A 103 5.31 19.19 -6.35
N LEU A 104 4.73 17.99 -6.29
CA LEU A 104 4.38 17.35 -5.02
C LEU A 104 5.63 16.89 -4.26
N LYS A 105 6.69 16.48 -4.98
CA LYS A 105 7.99 16.16 -4.38
C LYS A 105 8.67 17.38 -3.77
N GLU A 106 8.68 18.50 -4.50
CA GLU A 106 9.26 19.76 -3.99
C GLU A 106 8.54 20.24 -2.72
N ILE A 107 7.20 20.18 -2.69
CA ILE A 107 6.41 20.50 -1.50
C ILE A 107 6.74 19.54 -0.35
N TRP A 108 6.91 18.25 -0.64
CA TRP A 108 7.27 17.26 0.36
C TRP A 108 8.62 17.58 1.00
N GLU A 109 9.66 17.80 0.20
CA GLU A 109 11.01 18.15 0.65
C GLU A 109 11.01 19.43 1.48
N THR A 110 10.22 20.43 1.06
CA THR A 110 10.05 21.69 1.78
C THR A 110 9.46 21.44 3.17
N LEU A 111 8.34 20.68 3.25
CA LEU A 111 7.67 20.38 4.52
C LEU A 111 8.54 19.49 5.44
N GLU A 112 9.29 18.55 4.88
CA GLU A 112 10.20 17.68 5.62
C GLU A 112 11.39 18.46 6.18
N THR A 113 11.95 19.38 5.39
CA THR A 113 13.03 20.28 5.83
C THR A 113 12.56 21.21 6.94
N THR A 114 11.37 21.81 6.80
CA THR A 114 10.76 22.66 7.82
C THR A 114 10.54 21.90 9.12
N ARG A 115 10.05 20.66 9.03
CA ARG A 115 9.86 19.80 10.21
C ARG A 115 11.18 19.41 10.87
N TYR A 116 12.22 19.10 10.09
CA TYR A 116 13.54 18.76 10.63
C TYR A 116 14.20 19.96 11.33
N LYS A 117 14.08 21.15 10.75
CA LYS A 117 14.61 22.40 11.31
C LYS A 117 13.74 22.98 12.43
N ASN A 118 12.56 22.40 12.67
CA ASN A 118 11.55 22.92 13.60
C ASN A 118 11.22 24.40 13.37
N THR A 119 11.23 24.82 12.11
CA THR A 119 10.89 26.19 11.69
C THR A 119 9.44 26.25 11.22
N THR A 120 8.85 27.44 11.16
CA THR A 120 7.53 27.64 10.54
C THR A 120 7.70 28.19 9.12
N LEU A 121 6.77 27.84 8.23
CA LEU A 121 6.77 28.40 6.88
C LEU A 121 6.29 29.85 6.91
N SER A 122 6.84 30.67 6.02
CA SER A 122 6.36 32.04 5.84
C SER A 122 4.95 32.04 5.23
N ALA A 123 4.16 33.08 5.50
CA ALA A 123 2.82 33.26 4.92
C ALA A 123 2.76 33.07 3.39
N PRO A 124 3.68 33.65 2.57
CA PRO A 124 3.64 33.44 1.11
C PRO A 124 3.96 31.99 0.70
N GLU A 125 4.81 31.28 1.44
CA GLU A 125 5.10 29.85 1.17
C GLU A 125 3.89 28.96 1.50
N LYS A 126 3.23 29.24 2.63
CA LYS A 126 1.98 28.56 3.01
C LYS A 126 0.91 28.72 1.93
N GLU A 127 0.78 29.92 1.38
CA GLU A 127 -0.18 30.22 0.32
C GLU A 127 0.18 29.54 -1.01
N LYS A 128 1.47 29.55 -1.40
CA LYS A 128 1.96 28.83 -2.59
C LYS A 128 1.66 27.34 -2.50
N ILE A 129 1.99 26.70 -1.38
CA ILE A 129 1.75 25.26 -1.15
C ILE A 129 0.26 24.96 -1.20
N ARG A 130 -0.56 25.75 -0.50
CA ARG A 130 -2.03 25.58 -0.48
C ARG A 130 -2.63 25.70 -1.87
N ASN A 131 -2.22 26.68 -2.67
CA ASN A 131 -2.72 26.89 -4.03
C ASN A 131 -2.32 25.75 -4.98
N ILE A 132 -1.10 25.21 -4.85
CA ILE A 132 -0.67 24.06 -5.64
C ILE A 132 -1.50 22.82 -5.26
N LEU A 133 -1.74 22.59 -3.97
CA LEU A 133 -2.55 21.44 -3.51
C LEU A 133 -4.02 21.57 -3.90
N LEU A 134 -4.59 22.78 -3.87
CA LEU A 134 -5.95 23.05 -4.35
C LEU A 134 -6.13 22.68 -5.83
N LYS A 135 -5.13 22.94 -6.68
CA LYS A 135 -5.15 22.55 -8.10
C LYS A 135 -5.05 21.05 -8.34
N LYS A 136 -4.66 20.26 -7.33
CA LYS A 136 -4.35 18.83 -7.45
C LYS A 136 -5.36 17.92 -6.72
N LEU A 137 -6.30 18.51 -5.97
CA LEU A 137 -7.46 17.87 -5.34
C LEU A 137 -8.46 17.37 -6.38
#